data_AF-A0A2W0C532-F1
#
_entry.id   AF-A0A2W0C532-F1
#
_cell.length_a   1.000
_cell.length_b   1.000
_cell.length_c   1.000
_cell.angle_alpha   90.00
_cell.angle_beta   90.00
_cell.angle_gamma   90.00
#
_symmetry.space_group_name_H-M   'P 1'
#
loop_
_entity.id
_entity.type
_entity.pdbx_description
1 polymer ?
#
loop_
_entity_poly.entity_id
_entity_poly.type
_entity_poly.pdbx_seq_one_letter_code
_entity_poly.pdbx_strand_id
1 'polypeptide(L)' 'MIFEITDVMLEKIREWDTCKPTDVTGAKFAYTFIPTGNGLFIQVECDVCKRKLSFSDL' A
#
# COMPACT_ATOMS: atom_id res chain seq x y z
N MET A 1 21.23 20.71 2.16
CA MET A 1 20.51 20.10 3.30
C MET A 1 20.70 18.60 3.16
N ILE A 2 21.32 17.95 4.15
CA ILE A 2 21.59 16.51 4.12
C ILE A 2 20.46 15.85 4.90
N PHE A 3 19.73 14.94 4.26
CA PHE A 3 18.68 14.16 4.90
C PHE A 3 19.31 12.88 5.44
N GLU A 4 19.35 12.72 6.78
CA GLU A 4 19.82 11.51 7.44
C GLU A 4 18.62 10.66 7.86
N ILE A 5 18.66 9.39 7.45
CA ILE A 5 17.66 8.39 7.83
C ILE A 5 17.98 7.94 9.26
N THR A 6 16.98 8.04 10.15
CA THR A 6 17.13 7.60 11.54
C THR A 6 17.01 6.07 11.66
N ASP A 7 17.54 5.50 12.73
CA ASP A 7 17.49 4.05 12.96
C ASP A 7 16.05 3.49 12.97
N VAL A 8 15.10 4.27 13.49
CA VAL A 8 13.66 3.92 13.51
C VAL A 8 13.07 3.85 12.11
N MET A 9 13.52 4.73 11.20
CA MET A 9 13.09 4.70 9.79
C MET A 9 13.69 3.48 9.07
N LEU A 10 14.93 3.14 9.39
CA LEU A 10 15.62 1.96 8.87
C LEU A 10 14.91 0.66 9.26
N GLU A 11 14.43 0.53 10.50
CA GLU A 11 13.66 -0.63 10.94
C GLU A 11 12.35 -0.80 10.15
N LYS A 12 11.59 0.29 9.97
CA LYS A 12 10.35 0.26 9.20
C LYS A 12 10.55 -0.07 7.72
N ILE A 13 11.64 0.42 7.13
CA ILE A 13 12.02 0.08 5.75
C ILE A 13 12.34 -1.42 5.65
N ARG A 14 13.06 -1.98 6.63
CA ARG A 14 13.38 -3.42 6.65
C ARG A 14 12.12 -4.27 6.80
N GLU A 15 11.17 -3.89 7.65
CA GLU A 15 9.88 -4.57 7.75
C GLU A 15 9.10 -4.50 6.44
N TRP A 16 9.11 -3.35 5.77
CA TRP A 16 8.48 -3.19 4.45
C TRP A 16 9.16 -4.05 3.37
N ASP A 17 10.49 -4.11 3.36
CA ASP A 17 11.30 -4.94 2.45
C ASP A 17 11.18 -6.44 2.73
N THR A 18 10.74 -6.86 3.93
CA THR A 18 10.42 -8.27 4.20
C THR A 18 9.17 -8.76 3.50
N CYS A 19 8.40 -7.85 2.88
CA CYS A 19 7.43 -8.21 1.85
C CYS A 19 8.19 -8.76 0.63
N LYS A 20 8.59 -10.03 0.70
CA LYS A 20 9.10 -10.77 -0.46
C LYS A 20 7.99 -10.75 -1.50
N PRO A 21 8.13 -10.01 -2.62
CA PRO A 21 7.21 -10.16 -3.72
C PRO A 21 7.52 -11.56 -4.26
N THR A 22 6.67 -12.52 -3.94
CA THR A 22 6.90 -13.90 -4.38
C THR A 22 6.89 -14.02 -5.89
N ASP A 23 6.42 -13.02 -6.65
CA ASP A 23 6.40 -13.12 -8.12
C ASP A 23 6.25 -11.85 -8.96
N VAL A 24 6.42 -10.60 -8.46
CA VAL A 24 6.12 -9.43 -9.33
C VAL A 24 7.06 -8.26 -9.26
N THR A 25 8.07 -8.33 -10.14
CA THR A 25 8.51 -7.21 -10.96
C THR A 25 7.34 -6.72 -11.85
N GLY A 26 6.41 -5.93 -11.28
CA GLY A 26 5.33 -5.30 -12.05
C GLY A 26 3.90 -5.40 -11.49
N ALA A 27 3.70 -5.42 -10.17
CA ALA A 27 2.36 -5.44 -9.58
C ALA A 27 1.54 -4.21 -10.04
N LYS A 28 0.53 -4.43 -10.89
CA LYS A 28 -0.49 -3.42 -11.20
C LYS A 28 -1.51 -3.42 -10.07
N PHE A 29 -1.67 -2.26 -9.43
CA PHE A 29 -2.73 -2.03 -8.46
C PHE A 29 -3.93 -1.40 -9.17
N ALA A 30 -5.11 -1.98 -8.97
CA ALA A 30 -6.38 -1.40 -9.39
C ALA A 30 -6.97 -0.60 -8.23
N TYR A 31 -7.26 0.68 -8.48
CA TYR A 31 -7.87 1.59 -7.50
C TYR A 31 -9.33 1.82 -7.88
N THR A 32 -10.25 1.54 -6.95
CA THR A 32 -11.68 1.84 -7.10
C THR A 32 -12.09 2.89 -6.08
N PHE A 33 -12.69 3.97 -6.55
CA PHE A 33 -13.21 5.06 -5.73
C PHE A 33 -14.73 4.96 -5.68
N ILE A 34 -15.27 4.70 -4.49
CA ILE A 34 -16.70 4.51 -4.26
C ILE A 34 -17.19 5.70 -3.44
N PRO A 35 -17.83 6.70 -4.08
CA PRO A 35 -18.47 7.78 -3.35
C PRO A 35 -19.71 7.23 -2.63
N THR A 36 -19.84 7.52 -1.34
CA THR A 36 -20.98 7.13 -0.51
C THR A 36 -21.57 8.36 0.17
N GLY A 37 -22.80 8.25 0.69
CA GLY A 37 -23.45 9.36 1.40
C GLY A 37 -22.69 9.83 2.65
N ASN A 38 -21.80 9.00 3.20
CA ASN A 38 -21.04 9.29 4.40
C ASN A 38 -19.56 9.62 4.13
N GLY A 39 -19.08 9.51 2.88
CA GLY A 39 -17.67 9.75 2.55
C GLY A 39 -17.17 8.94 1.36
N LEU A 40 -15.85 8.87 1.20
CA LEU A 40 -15.19 8.14 0.12
C LEU A 40 -14.64 6.80 0.64
N PHE A 41 -14.99 5.72 -0.04
CA PHE A 41 -14.33 4.43 0.14
C PHE A 41 -13.32 4.21 -0.98
N ILE A 42 -12.09 3.88 -0.61
CA ILE A 42 -11.01 3.58 -1.55
C ILE A 42 -10.69 2.09 -1.45
N GLN A 43 -10.85 1.35 -2.53
CA GLN A 43 -10.48 -0.05 -2.60
C GLN A 43 -9.25 -0.22 -3.49
N VAL A 44 -8.23 -0.90 -2.96
CA VAL A 44 -7.00 -1.26 -3.66
C VAL A 44 -6.96 -2.76 -3.85
N GLU A 45 -6.85 -3.21 -5.08
CA GLU A 45 -6.69 -4.63 -5.42
C GLU A 45 -5.36 -4.86 -6.12
N CYS A 46 -4.60 -5.86 -5.66
CA CYS A 46 -3.44 -6.34 -6.40
C CYS A 46 -3.89 -7.26 -7.52
N ASP A 47 -3.56 -6.94 -8.78
CA ASP A 47 -3.97 -7.75 -9.94
C ASP A 47 -3.42 -9.18 -9.91
N VAL A 48 -2.36 -9.41 -9.13
CA VAL A 48 -1.55 -10.62 -9.12
C VAL A 48 -2.01 -11.57 -8.02
N CYS A 49 -2.03 -11.10 -6.77
CA CYS A 49 -2.42 -11.92 -5.63
C CYS A 49 -3.91 -11.79 -5.26
N LYS A 50 -4.66 -10.94 -5.98
CA LYS A 50 -6.09 -10.67 -5.77
C LYS A 50 -6.46 -10.25 -4.34
N ARG A 51 -5.46 -9.81 -3.56
CA ARG A 51 -5.68 -9.24 -2.23
C ARG A 51 -6.34 -7.88 -2.39
N LYS A 52 -7.38 -7.66 -1.59
CA LYS A 52 -8.15 -6.42 -1.52
C LYS A 52 -7.88 -5.73 -0.18
N LEU A 53 -7.59 -4.44 -0.25
CA LEU A 53 -7.51 -3.53 0.88
C LEU A 53 -8.58 -2.46 0.68
N SER A 54 -9.34 -2.16 1.73
CA SER A 54 -10.36 -1.13 1.70
C SER A 54 -10.06 -0.08 2.76
N PHE A 55 -10.09 1.18 2.36
CA PHE A 55 -9.94 2.35 3.21
C PHE A 55 -11.23 3.15 3.19
N SER A 56 -11.56 3.76 4.33
CA SER A 56 -12.68 4.69 4.48
C SER A 56 -12.14 5.95 5.13
N ASP A 57 -12.61 7.11 4.65
CA ASP A 57 -12.28 8.42 5.25
C ASP A 57 -13.20 8.76 6.45
N LEU A 58 -13.75 7.73 7.14
CA LEU A 58 -14.66 7.85 8.29
C LEU A 58 -14.05 7.22 9.55
#